data_AF-A0A7S1QAP1-F1
#
_entry.id   AF-A0A7S1QAP1-F1
#
_cell.length_a   1.000
_cell.length_b   1.000
_cell.length_c   1.000
_cell.angle_alpha   90.00
_cell.angle_beta   90.00
_cell.angle_gamma   90.00
#
_symmetry.space_group_name_H-M   'P 1'
#
loop_
_entity.id
_entity.type
_entity.pdbx_description
1 polymer ?
#
loop_
_entity_poly.entity_id
_entity_poly.type
_entity_poly.pdbx_seq_one_letter_code
_entity_poly.pdbx_strand_id
1 'polypeptide(L)'
;CISDVHFDHKVNEEWTHRIDDFKFQEDVLIVAGNVANTHHTATKALRTLKSKFRRVFYVPGNEDVWMNPGEVHNSRFPDSVAKLLALVETCDGLGVDVFPAAVCSDVFVVPIFSWYNAQFDKKSRPDPNYQPDETCVWPVDARESLWKYMLKL
;
A
#
# COMPACT_ATOMS: atom_id res chain seq x y z
N CYS A 1 8.48 -10.12 -7.02
CA CYS A 1 8.02 -9.17 -5.97
C CYS A 1 8.68 -7.83 -6.22
N ILE A 2 7.95 -6.74 -6.04
CA ILE A 2 8.43 -5.35 -6.07
C ILE A 2 7.84 -4.60 -4.87
N SER A 3 8.43 -3.47 -4.50
CA SER A 3 7.92 -2.49 -3.51
C SER A 3 8.38 -1.11 -3.95
N ASP A 4 7.92 -0.05 -3.28
CA ASP A 4 8.45 1.30 -3.43
C ASP A 4 8.45 1.74 -4.91
N VAL A 5 7.32 1.47 -5.58
CA VAL A 5 7.14 1.81 -6.98
C VAL A 5 7.11 3.33 -7.13
N HIS A 6 6.50 4.04 -6.17
CA HIS A 6 6.32 5.50 -6.18
C HIS A 6 5.95 6.02 -7.58
N PHE A 7 4.83 5.52 -8.10
CA PHE A 7 4.33 5.77 -9.45
C PHE A 7 4.07 7.25 -9.72
N ASP A 8 3.93 8.10 -8.69
CA ASP A 8 3.86 9.56 -8.86
C ASP A 8 5.14 10.17 -9.48
N HIS A 9 6.27 9.47 -9.41
CA HIS A 9 7.47 9.87 -10.14
C HIS A 9 7.37 9.46 -11.60
N LYS A 10 7.44 10.44 -12.50
CA LYS A 10 7.35 10.24 -13.95
C LYS A 10 8.22 9.10 -14.48
N VAL A 11 9.46 8.98 -13.99
CA VAL A 11 10.38 7.90 -14.40
C VAL A 11 9.85 6.52 -14.02
N ASN A 12 9.19 6.42 -12.87
CA ASN A 12 8.64 5.17 -12.35
C ASN A 12 7.29 4.83 -13.01
N GLU A 13 6.45 5.83 -13.29
CA GLU A 13 5.26 5.67 -14.14
C GLU A 13 5.66 5.13 -15.52
N GLU A 14 6.62 5.77 -16.18
CA GLU A 14 7.14 5.34 -17.48
C GLU A 14 7.75 3.93 -17.43
N TRP A 15 8.52 3.63 -16.39
CA TRP A 15 9.06 2.29 -16.18
C TRP A 15 7.95 1.25 -16.04
N THR A 16 6.91 1.54 -15.26
CA THR A 16 5.78 0.65 -15.03
C THR A 16 5.02 0.40 -16.34
N HIS A 17 4.84 1.42 -17.17
CA HIS A 17 4.25 1.28 -18.50
C HIS A 17 5.10 0.46 -19.47
N ARG A 18 6.43 0.50 -19.34
CA ARG A 18 7.38 -0.26 -20.18
C ARG A 18 7.51 -1.74 -19.81
N ILE A 19 6.96 -2.18 -18.67
CA ILE A 19 6.83 -3.62 -18.39
C ILE A 19 6.09 -4.26 -19.56
N ASP A 20 6.55 -5.41 -20.03
CA ASP A 20 5.97 -6.09 -21.20
C ASP A 20 4.50 -6.47 -20.97
N ASP A 21 3.65 -6.27 -21.98
CA ASP A 21 2.21 -6.51 -21.89
C ASP A 21 1.83 -8.00 -21.91
N PHE A 22 2.68 -8.89 -22.43
CA PHE A 22 2.32 -10.28 -22.69
C PHE A 22 3.22 -11.28 -21.97
N LYS A 23 4.47 -10.91 -21.68
CA LYS A 23 5.49 -11.82 -21.13
C LYS A 23 5.10 -12.44 -19.79
N PHE A 24 4.31 -11.75 -18.98
CA PHE A 24 4.03 -12.13 -17.59
C PHE A 24 2.56 -12.51 -17.35
N GLN A 25 1.82 -12.85 -18.41
CA GLN A 25 0.39 -13.18 -18.34
C GLN A 25 0.08 -14.50 -17.60
N GLU A 26 1.11 -15.29 -17.26
CA GLU A 26 0.99 -16.48 -16.40
C GLU A 26 1.56 -16.27 -14.99
N ASP A 27 2.17 -15.12 -14.74
CA ASP A 27 2.93 -14.84 -13.53
C ASP A 27 2.09 -14.13 -12.46
N VAL A 28 2.54 -14.30 -11.21
CA VAL A 28 2.00 -13.60 -10.05
C VAL A 28 2.96 -12.48 -9.65
N LEU A 29 2.46 -11.25 -9.56
CA LEU A 29 3.19 -10.13 -8.98
C LEU A 29 2.77 -9.92 -7.53
N ILE A 30 3.74 -9.67 -6.66
CA ILE A 30 3.53 -9.16 -5.30
C ILE A 30 4.07 -7.73 -5.27
N VAL A 31 3.25 -6.79 -4.81
CA VAL A 31 3.55 -5.37 -4.64
C VAL A 31 3.49 -5.04 -3.15
N ALA A 32 4.66 -4.94 -2.51
CA ALA A 32 4.79 -4.85 -1.06
C ALA A 32 4.94 -3.40 -0.57
N GLY A 33 3.95 -2.56 -0.87
CA GLY A 33 3.83 -1.20 -0.34
C GLY A 33 4.46 -0.10 -1.20
N ASN A 34 4.10 1.13 -0.85
CA ASN A 34 4.60 2.40 -1.38
C ASN A 34 4.49 2.46 -2.91
N VAL A 35 3.29 2.19 -3.40
CA VAL A 35 2.95 2.28 -4.82
C VAL A 35 2.82 3.73 -5.24
N ALA A 36 2.12 4.57 -4.47
CA ALA A 36 1.90 5.97 -4.78
C ALA A 36 1.29 6.75 -3.61
N ASN A 37 1.54 8.04 -3.55
CA ASN A 37 1.17 8.91 -2.44
C ASN A 37 -0.28 9.38 -2.48
N THR A 38 -0.96 9.22 -3.62
CA THR A 38 -2.40 9.52 -3.76
C THR A 38 -3.19 8.28 -4.16
N HIS A 39 -4.43 8.19 -3.68
CA HIS A 39 -5.37 7.12 -4.01
C HIS A 39 -5.57 7.01 -5.54
N HIS A 40 -5.67 8.16 -6.21
CA HIS A 40 -5.84 8.21 -7.67
C HIS A 40 -4.64 7.64 -8.42
N THR A 41 -3.42 8.03 -8.03
CA THR A 41 -2.21 7.51 -8.67
C THR A 41 -1.99 6.04 -8.33
N ALA A 42 -2.24 5.62 -7.09
CA ALA A 42 -2.17 4.21 -6.69
C ALA A 42 -3.14 3.35 -7.52
N THR A 43 -4.37 3.85 -7.72
CA THR A 43 -5.37 3.20 -8.58
C THR A 43 -4.86 3.00 -10.01
N LYS A 44 -4.23 4.03 -10.60
CA LYS A 44 -3.63 3.93 -11.94
C LYS A 44 -2.52 2.90 -11.97
N ALA A 45 -1.59 2.97 -11.02
CA ALA A 45 -0.45 2.06 -10.92
C ALA A 45 -0.89 0.60 -10.80
N LEU A 46 -1.80 0.31 -9.87
CA LEU A 46 -2.33 -1.04 -9.66
C LEU A 46 -3.09 -1.54 -10.88
N ARG A 47 -3.87 -0.69 -11.55
CA ARG A 47 -4.54 -1.04 -12.81
C ARG A 47 -3.54 -1.39 -13.92
N THR A 48 -2.47 -0.60 -14.07
CA THR A 48 -1.41 -0.87 -15.04
C THR A 48 -0.66 -2.16 -14.74
N LEU A 49 -0.34 -2.42 -13.48
CA LEU A 49 0.29 -3.69 -13.09
C LEU A 49 -0.67 -4.88 -13.31
N LYS A 50 -1.95 -4.73 -12.95
CA LYS A 50 -2.95 -5.78 -13.12
C LYS A 50 -3.17 -6.18 -14.58
N SER A 51 -3.00 -5.26 -15.54
CA SER A 51 -3.10 -5.58 -16.96
C SER A 51 -1.89 -6.37 -17.50
N LYS A 52 -0.76 -6.37 -16.79
CA LYS A 52 0.51 -6.97 -17.25
C LYS A 52 0.80 -8.34 -16.64
N PHE A 53 0.13 -8.69 -15.55
CA PHE A 53 0.32 -9.94 -14.81
C PHE A 53 -0.98 -10.71 -14.65
N ARG A 54 -0.92 -12.05 -14.64
CA ARG A 54 -2.08 -12.91 -14.39
C ARG A 54 -2.81 -12.50 -13.12
N ARG A 55 -2.05 -12.32 -12.06
CA ARG A 55 -2.54 -12.02 -10.71
C ARG A 55 -1.61 -11.04 -10.02
N VAL A 56 -2.16 -10.11 -9.25
CA VAL A 56 -1.39 -9.12 -8.49
C VAL A 56 -1.86 -9.18 -7.05
N PHE A 57 -0.92 -9.34 -6.12
CA PHE A 57 -1.13 -9.14 -4.69
C PHE A 57 -0.56 -7.79 -4.28
N TYR A 58 -1.26 -7.10 -3.39
CA TYR A 58 -0.84 -5.80 -2.90
C TYR A 58 -0.95 -5.72 -1.38
N VAL A 59 0.05 -5.11 -0.75
CA VAL A 59 0.03 -4.70 0.65
C VAL A 59 0.27 -3.19 0.67
N PRO A 60 -0.62 -2.37 1.24
CA PRO A 60 -0.38 -0.94 1.39
C PRO A 60 0.80 -0.65 2.32
N GLY A 61 1.66 0.26 1.89
CA GLY A 61 2.72 0.87 2.70
C GLY A 61 2.26 2.16 3.37
N ASN A 62 3.17 2.79 4.11
CA ASN A 62 2.90 4.03 4.83
C ASN A 62 2.63 5.21 3.89
N GLU A 63 3.36 5.31 2.79
CA GLU A 63 3.19 6.39 1.82
C GLU A 63 1.86 6.30 1.06
N ASP A 64 1.37 5.08 0.87
CA ASP A 64 0.09 4.84 0.21
C ASP A 64 -1.09 5.49 0.96
N VAL A 65 -0.95 5.72 2.27
CA VAL A 65 -1.99 6.29 3.13
C VAL A 65 -1.67 7.70 3.62
N TRP A 66 -0.67 8.36 3.05
CA TRP A 66 -0.37 9.76 3.33
C TRP A 66 -1.54 10.68 3.03
N MET A 67 -1.77 11.64 3.93
CA MET A 67 -2.79 12.70 3.83
C MET A 67 -2.16 13.98 3.30
N ASN A 68 -1.60 13.90 2.09
CA ASN A 68 -1.02 15.04 1.39
C ASN A 68 -2.07 16.11 1.05
N PRO A 69 -1.66 17.35 0.74
CA PRO A 69 -2.58 18.42 0.34
C PRO A 69 -3.58 17.99 -0.75
N GLY A 70 -3.15 17.17 -1.73
CA GLY A 70 -4.05 16.65 -2.77
C GLY A 70 -5.18 15.74 -2.25
N GLU A 71 -4.95 15.00 -1.17
CA GLU A 71 -5.97 14.17 -0.51
C GLU A 71 -6.89 15.00 0.39
N VAL A 72 -6.29 15.94 1.14
CA VAL A 72 -6.99 16.80 2.10
C VAL A 72 -7.86 17.85 1.39
N HIS A 73 -7.32 18.55 0.38
CA HIS A 73 -8.04 19.64 -0.31
C HIS A 73 -9.30 19.17 -1.02
N ASN A 74 -9.30 17.93 -1.52
CA ASN A 74 -10.47 17.36 -2.18
C ASN A 74 -11.48 16.78 -1.17
N SER A 75 -11.22 16.91 0.15
CA SER A 75 -12.02 16.33 1.24
C SER A 75 -12.35 14.85 1.00
N ARG A 76 -11.47 14.12 0.30
CA ARG A 76 -11.77 12.76 -0.16
C ARG A 76 -11.79 11.77 0.99
N PHE A 77 -10.84 11.92 1.90
CA PHE A 77 -10.70 11.04 3.05
C PHE A 77 -10.53 11.87 4.32
N PRO A 78 -11.22 11.54 5.41
CA PRO A 78 -11.06 12.23 6.69
C PRO A 78 -9.72 11.91 7.37
N ASP A 79 -9.14 10.73 7.11
CA ASP A 79 -7.91 10.23 7.74
C ASP A 79 -7.25 9.12 6.91
N SER A 80 -6.06 8.68 7.33
CA SER A 80 -5.28 7.61 6.67
C SER A 80 -5.97 6.25 6.71
N VAL A 81 -6.82 5.97 7.70
CA VAL A 81 -7.58 4.72 7.78
C VAL A 81 -8.67 4.68 6.71
N ALA A 82 -9.39 5.78 6.52
CA ALA A 82 -10.40 5.89 5.47
C ALA A 82 -9.77 5.73 4.07
N LYS A 83 -8.59 6.32 3.84
CA LYS A 83 -7.84 6.14 2.59
C LYS A 83 -7.37 4.68 2.41
N LEU A 84 -6.88 4.03 3.47
CA LEU A 84 -6.51 2.62 3.46
C LEU A 84 -7.68 1.72 3.03
N LEU A 85 -8.85 1.90 3.64
CA LEU A 85 -10.05 1.12 3.32
C LEU A 85 -10.50 1.38 1.88
N ALA A 86 -10.42 2.62 1.40
CA ALA A 86 -10.72 2.95 0.01
C ALA A 86 -9.73 2.31 -0.99
N LEU A 87 -8.46 2.17 -0.63
CA LEU A 87 -7.47 1.42 -1.43
C LEU A 87 -7.82 -0.07 -1.47
N VAL A 88 -8.22 -0.67 -0.34
CA VAL A 88 -8.69 -2.06 -0.28
C VAL A 88 -9.92 -2.28 -1.17
N GLU A 89 -10.91 -1.39 -1.11
CA GLU A 89 -12.09 -1.43 -1.98
C GLU A 89 -11.72 -1.27 -3.47
N THR A 90 -10.75 -0.40 -3.76
CA THR A 90 -10.23 -0.23 -5.12
C THR A 90 -9.55 -1.50 -5.64
N CYS A 91 -8.81 -2.20 -4.77
CA CYS A 91 -8.16 -3.46 -5.13
C CYS A 91 -9.20 -4.52 -5.49
N ASP A 92 -10.28 -4.64 -4.70
CA ASP A 92 -11.40 -5.54 -5.01
C ASP A 92 -12.01 -5.23 -6.39
N GLY A 93 -12.32 -3.96 -6.66
CA GLY A 93 -12.85 -3.52 -7.96
C GLY A 93 -11.90 -3.73 -9.15
N LEU A 94 -10.59 -3.82 -8.91
CA LEU A 94 -9.58 -4.10 -9.94
C LEU A 94 -9.22 -5.60 -10.04
N GLY A 95 -9.67 -6.44 -9.12
CA GLY A 95 -9.23 -7.83 -9.02
C GLY A 95 -7.75 -7.97 -8.59
N VAL A 96 -7.29 -7.06 -7.72
CA VAL A 96 -5.99 -7.12 -7.03
C VAL A 96 -6.20 -7.72 -5.64
N ASP A 97 -5.47 -8.76 -5.32
CA ASP A 97 -5.63 -9.48 -4.05
C ASP A 97 -4.93 -8.76 -2.90
N VAL A 98 -5.67 -8.54 -1.82
CA VAL A 98 -5.14 -7.99 -0.55
C VAL A 98 -5.34 -8.94 0.64
N PHE A 99 -5.84 -10.15 0.38
CA PHE A 99 -6.08 -11.20 1.37
C PHE A 99 -5.36 -12.50 1.00
N PRO A 100 -5.21 -13.45 1.95
CA PRO A 100 -4.55 -14.72 1.70
C PRO A 100 -5.21 -15.53 0.59
N ALA A 101 -4.43 -16.06 -0.35
CA ALA A 101 -4.96 -16.93 -1.39
C ALA A 101 -3.90 -17.88 -1.97
N ALA A 102 -4.36 -19.05 -2.40
CA ALA A 102 -3.54 -20.03 -3.13
C ALA A 102 -3.21 -19.50 -4.52
N VAL A 103 -1.95 -19.61 -4.93
CA VAL A 103 -1.48 -19.22 -6.28
C VAL A 103 -1.19 -20.43 -7.18
N CYS A 104 -0.94 -21.59 -6.56
CA CYS A 104 -0.89 -22.92 -7.17
C CYS A 104 -1.06 -23.98 -6.08
N SER A 105 -0.92 -25.28 -6.42
CA SER A 105 -0.97 -26.36 -5.42
C SER A 105 0.05 -26.09 -4.32
N ASP A 106 -0.43 -26.12 -3.07
CA ASP A 106 0.41 -26.04 -1.86
C ASP A 106 1.17 -24.72 -1.66
N VAL A 107 0.91 -23.69 -2.47
CA VAL A 107 1.52 -22.36 -2.32
C VAL A 107 0.47 -21.30 -2.12
N PHE A 108 0.56 -20.61 -0.97
CA PHE A 108 -0.27 -19.47 -0.62
C PHE A 108 0.57 -18.20 -0.56
N VAL A 109 -0.02 -17.10 -1.03
CA VAL A 109 0.46 -15.75 -0.74
C VAL A 109 -0.43 -15.19 0.36
N VAL A 110 0.19 -14.63 1.41
CA VAL A 110 -0.48 -14.09 2.58
C VAL A 110 -0.05 -12.63 2.74
N PRO A 111 -0.80 -11.66 2.19
CA PRO A 111 -0.62 -10.24 2.48
C PRO A 111 -0.82 -9.98 3.98
N ILE A 112 0.05 -9.18 4.61
CA ILE A 112 -0.01 -8.91 6.06
C ILE A 112 0.04 -7.41 6.31
N PHE A 113 -1.03 -6.86 6.91
CA PHE A 113 -1.09 -5.48 7.39
C PHE A 113 -0.49 -5.39 8.80
N SER A 114 0.84 -5.41 8.88
CA SER A 114 1.55 -5.53 10.18
C SER A 114 1.83 -4.20 10.86
N TRP A 115 2.07 -3.12 10.10
CA TRP A 115 2.45 -1.77 10.54
C TRP A 115 3.55 -1.69 11.61
N TYR A 116 4.05 -0.50 11.89
CA TYR A 116 5.15 -0.34 12.84
C TYR A 116 4.69 -0.37 14.30
N ASN A 117 5.59 -0.86 15.16
CA ASN A 117 5.50 -0.80 16.62
C ASN A 117 6.82 -0.23 17.15
N ALA A 118 6.74 0.76 18.03
CA ALA A 118 7.88 1.45 18.63
C ALA A 118 8.87 0.51 19.38
N GLN A 119 8.46 -0.72 19.72
CA GLN A 119 9.29 -1.70 20.42
C GLN A 119 10.54 -2.15 19.66
N PHE A 120 10.56 -2.07 18.32
CA PHE A 120 11.72 -2.44 17.51
C PHE A 120 12.79 -1.35 17.40
N ASP A 121 12.51 -0.14 17.90
CA ASP A 121 13.39 1.03 17.73
C ASP A 121 14.34 1.23 18.92
N LYS A 122 14.99 0.16 19.39
CA LYS A 122 15.78 0.16 20.64
C LYS A 122 17.00 1.10 20.63
N LYS A 123 17.50 1.49 19.46
CA LYS A 123 18.59 2.49 19.33
C LYS A 123 18.08 3.94 19.24
N SER A 124 16.77 4.11 19.17
CA SER A 124 16.06 5.39 19.01
C SER A 124 15.02 5.47 20.12
N ARG A 125 15.47 5.47 21.38
CA ARG A 125 14.56 5.93 22.45
C ARG A 125 14.28 7.40 22.15
N PRO A 126 13.01 7.74 21.94
CA PRO A 126 12.62 8.69 20.92
C PRO A 126 12.87 10.09 21.43
N ASP A 127 13.18 11.00 20.52
CA ASP A 127 12.65 12.34 20.69
C ASP A 127 11.18 12.19 21.15
N PRO A 128 10.76 12.71 22.32
CA PRO A 128 9.36 12.61 22.76
C PRO A 128 8.37 13.19 21.73
N ASN A 129 8.88 13.94 20.73
CA ASN A 129 8.15 14.44 19.58
C ASN A 129 8.18 13.53 18.33
N TYR A 130 8.86 12.37 18.35
CA TYR A 130 8.85 11.43 17.23
C TYR A 130 7.43 10.93 16.98
N GLN A 131 6.82 11.48 15.94
CA GLN A 131 5.58 10.98 15.40
C GLN A 131 5.95 10.07 14.23
N PRO A 132 5.55 8.79 14.26
CA PRO A 132 5.81 7.93 13.14
C PRO A 132 4.99 8.44 11.95
N ASP A 133 5.72 8.85 10.91
CA ASP A 133 5.19 9.30 9.63
C ASP A 133 4.16 10.46 9.74
N GLU A 134 4.68 11.68 9.95
CA GLU A 134 3.91 12.93 10.15
C GLU A 134 2.89 13.25 9.05
N THR A 135 3.02 12.62 7.88
CA THR A 135 2.10 12.80 6.76
C THR A 135 0.85 11.93 6.90
N CYS A 136 0.89 10.91 7.75
CA CYS A 136 -0.28 10.11 8.09
C CYS A 136 -1.14 10.81 9.15
N VAL A 137 -2.46 10.71 9.01
CA VAL A 137 -3.42 11.19 10.01
C VAL A 137 -4.15 9.97 10.54
N TRP A 138 -3.84 9.56 11.77
CA TRP A 138 -4.43 8.37 12.37
C TRP A 138 -5.60 8.74 13.29
N PRO A 139 -6.75 8.04 13.24
CA PRO A 139 -7.87 8.26 14.17
C PRO A 139 -7.61 7.67 15.56
N VAL A 140 -6.44 7.05 15.78
CA VAL A 140 -6.00 6.42 17.02
C VAL A 140 -4.58 6.86 17.36
N ASP A 141 -4.13 6.65 18.59
CA ASP A 141 -2.73 6.89 18.96
C ASP A 141 -1.79 5.99 18.14
N ALA A 142 -1.01 6.62 17.25
CA ALA A 142 -0.09 5.96 16.34
C ALA A 142 1.00 5.14 17.05
N ARG A 143 1.38 5.53 18.27
CA ARG A 143 2.47 4.90 19.03
C ARG A 143 2.01 3.64 19.78
N GLU A 144 0.80 3.69 20.33
CA GLU A 144 0.32 2.68 21.28
C GLU A 144 -0.75 1.74 20.72
N SER A 145 -1.51 2.21 19.72
CA SER A 145 -2.77 1.57 19.31
C SER A 145 -2.82 1.19 17.83
N LEU A 146 -2.05 1.84 16.96
CA LEU A 146 -2.12 1.62 15.51
C LEU A 146 -1.81 0.18 15.09
N TRP A 147 -0.73 -0.42 15.59
CA TRP A 147 -0.42 -1.82 15.27
C TRP A 147 -1.52 -2.78 15.75
N LYS A 148 -2.15 -2.51 16.91
CA LYS A 148 -3.28 -3.32 17.42
C LYS A 148 -4.52 -3.15 16.56
N TYR A 149 -4.72 -1.96 16.01
CA TYR A 149 -5.81 -1.67 15.09
C TYR A 149 -5.61 -2.45 13.78
N MET A 150 -4.40 -2.40 13.20
CA MET A 150 -4.07 -3.07 11.94
C MET A 150 -4.18 -4.60 12.04
N LEU A 151 -3.82 -5.20 13.18
CA LEU A 151 -4.02 -6.64 13.41
C LEU A 151 -5.49 -7.09 13.50
N LYS A 152 -6.44 -6.14 13.57
CA LYS A 152 -7.88 -6.42 13.64
C LYS A 152 -8.60 -6.19 12.29
N LEU A 153 -7.94 -5.57 11.33
CA LEU A 153 -8.43 -5.43 9.95
C LEU A 153 -8.32 -6.77 9.22
#